data_AF-A0A1S9MHP2-F1
#
_entry.id   AF-A0A1S9MHP2-F1
#
_cell.length_a   1.000
_cell.length_b   1.000
_cell.length_c   1.000
_cell.angle_alpha   90.00
_cell.angle_beta   90.00
_cell.angle_gamma   90.00
#
_symmetry.space_group_name_H-M   'P 1'
#
loop_
_entity.id
_entity.type
_entity.pdbx_description
1 polymer ?
#
loop_
_entity_poly.entity_id
_entity_poly.type
_entity_poly.pdbx_seq_one_letter_code
_entity_poly.pdbx_strand_id
1 'polypeptide(L)' 'MDAIDLDGLEPQSVEPHDAPWPDDTVATGDAAVDSALGRLAGVSAAPVAEHSGLYAEIHDSLLAALDADER' A
#
# COMPACT_ATOMS: atom_id res chain seq x y z
N MET A 1 16.36 -21.87 8.54
CA MET A 1 15.50 -20.99 7.74
C MET A 1 14.54 -21.92 7.01
N ASP A 2 13.39 -22.21 7.62
CA ASP A 2 12.34 -22.95 6.94
C ASP A 2 11.83 -22.08 5.79
N ALA A 3 11.86 -22.65 4.58
CA ALA A 3 11.21 -22.05 3.43
C ALA A 3 9.73 -21.93 3.76
N ILE A 4 9.16 -20.73 3.61
CA ILE A 4 7.73 -20.54 3.74
C ILE A 4 7.09 -21.43 2.66
N ASP A 5 6.40 -22.48 3.09
CA ASP A 5 5.61 -23.35 2.23
C ASP A 5 4.37 -22.54 1.79
N LEU A 6 4.48 -21.94 0.61
CA LEU A 6 3.41 -21.11 0.03
C LEU A 6 2.28 -21.96 -0.59
N ASP A 7 2.42 -23.29 -0.60
CA ASP A 7 1.46 -24.23 -1.21
C ASP A 7 0.27 -24.53 -0.29
N GLY A 8 0.42 -24.32 1.02
CA GLY A 8 -0.65 -24.46 2.03
C GLY A 8 -1.43 -23.18 2.35
N LEU A 9 -1.15 -22.06 1.67
CA LEU A 9 -1.96 -20.85 1.79
C LEU A 9 -3.25 -21.06 0.99
N GLU A 10 -4.26 -21.66 1.63
CA GLU A 10 -5.63 -21.61 1.10
C GLU A 10 -5.91 -20.15 0.70
N PRO A 11 -6.48 -19.88 -0.50
CA PRO A 11 -6.86 -18.53 -0.87
C PRO A 11 -7.77 -18.03 0.24
N GLN A 12 -7.25 -17.10 1.04
CA GLN A 12 -7.99 -16.59 2.18
C GLN A 12 -9.27 -16.06 1.56
N SER A 13 -10.41 -16.69 1.90
CA SER A 13 -11.70 -16.23 1.45
C SER A 13 -11.79 -14.81 1.97
N VAL A 14 -11.57 -13.85 1.07
CA VAL A 14 -11.67 -12.44 1.39
C VAL A 14 -13.16 -12.26 1.63
N GLU A 15 -13.59 -12.42 2.88
CA GLU A 15 -14.89 -11.88 3.28
C GLU A 15 -14.88 -10.44 2.78
N PRO A 16 -15.93 -9.99 2.07
CA PRO A 16 -15.98 -8.63 1.59
C PRO A 16 -15.72 -7.73 2.79
N HIS A 17 -14.57 -7.05 2.76
CA HIS A 17 -14.16 -6.18 3.84
C HIS A 17 -15.03 -4.94 3.71
N ASP A 18 -16.21 -5.00 4.32
CA ASP A 18 -17.21 -3.93 4.32
C ASP A 18 -16.80 -2.75 5.23
N ALA A 19 -15.52 -2.74 5.66
CA ALA A 19 -14.97 -1.61 6.36
C ALA A 19 -14.92 -0.42 5.39
N PRO A 20 -15.42 0.76 5.82
CA PRO A 20 -15.35 1.94 5.00
C PRO A 20 -13.89 2.25 4.69
N TRP A 21 -13.64 2.61 3.43
CA TRP A 21 -12.35 3.18 3.07
C TRP A 21 -12.12 4.44 3.91
N PRO A 22 -10.90 4.67 4.43
CA PRO A 22 -10.62 5.87 5.19
C PRO A 22 -10.82 7.12 4.31
N ASP A 23 -11.72 8.01 4.72
CA ASP A 23 -12.04 9.25 4.01
C ASP A 23 -10.93 10.30 4.10
N ASP A 24 -10.15 10.29 5.19
CA ASP A 24 -9.15 11.32 5.48
C ASP A 24 -7.78 10.70 5.78
N THR A 25 -6.76 11.18 5.07
CA THR A 25 -5.35 10.98 5.43
C THR A 25 -4.89 12.16 6.28
N VAL A 26 -4.51 11.90 7.53
CA VAL A 26 -3.94 12.92 8.41
C VAL A 26 -2.49 13.20 7.99
N ALA A 27 -2.11 14.48 7.93
CA ALA A 27 -0.74 14.88 7.65
C ALA A 27 0.21 14.31 8.71
N THR A 28 1.25 13.63 8.24
CA THR A 28 2.26 12.98 9.09
C THR A 28 3.40 13.94 9.44
N GLY A 29 3.55 15.03 8.68
CA GLY A 29 4.65 15.98 8.81
C GLY A 29 5.88 15.58 8.00
N ASP A 30 5.86 14.41 7.36
CA ASP A 30 6.85 13.97 6.39
C ASP A 30 6.29 14.11 4.97
N ALA A 31 6.96 14.90 4.13
CA ALA A 31 6.49 15.20 2.79
C ALA A 31 6.46 13.97 1.86
N ALA A 32 7.35 12.99 2.06
CA ALA A 32 7.37 11.77 1.27
C ALA A 32 6.22 10.85 1.67
N VAL A 33 5.97 10.71 2.97
CA VAL A 33 4.84 9.93 3.50
C VAL A 33 3.50 10.59 3.12
N ASP A 34 3.38 11.91 3.25
CA ASP A 34 2.17 12.65 2.88
C ASP A 34 1.86 12.51 1.37
N SER A 35 2.89 12.51 0.52
CA SER A 35 2.74 12.25 -0.92
C SER A 35 2.25 10.83 -1.20
N ALA A 36 2.82 9.84 -0.51
CA ALA A 36 2.40 8.43 -0.63
C ALA A 36 0.95 8.22 -0.16
N LEU A 37 0.55 8.86 0.95
CA LEU A 37 -0.83 8.83 1.45
C LEU A 37 -1.82 9.47 0.47
N GLY A 38 -1.45 10.59 -0.16
CA GLY A 38 -2.26 11.21 -1.20
C GLY A 38 -2.50 10.30 -2.41
N ARG A 39 -1.47 9.52 -2.82
CA ARG A 39 -1.61 8.51 -3.88
C ARG A 39 -2.50 7.35 -3.44
N LEU A 40 -2.35 6.88 -2.21
CA LEU A 40 -3.15 5.80 -1.64
C LEU A 40 -4.65 6.16 -1.57
N ALA A 41 -4.98 7.41 -1.24
CA ALA A 41 -6.36 7.91 -1.20
C ALA A 41 -7.06 7.79 -2.57
N GLY A 42 -6.31 7.84 -3.68
CA GLY A 42 -6.85 7.69 -5.03
C GLY A 42 -7.10 6.24 -5.48
N VAL A 43 -6.59 5.25 -4.75
CA VAL A 43 -6.66 3.83 -5.17
C VAL A 43 -8.10 3.30 -5.18
N SER A 44 -8.93 3.71 -4.22
CA SER A 44 -10.33 3.29 -4.14
C SER A 44 -11.17 3.73 -5.35
N ALA A 45 -10.78 4.83 -5.99
CA ALA A 45 -11.43 5.33 -7.20
C ALA A 45 -10.87 4.71 -8.50
N ALA A 46 -9.70 4.05 -8.44
CA ALA A 46 -9.07 3.43 -9.58
C ALA A 46 -9.66 2.03 -9.88
N PRO A 47 -9.64 1.56 -11.15
CA PRO A 47 -9.99 0.19 -11.48
C PRO A 47 -9.12 -0.82 -10.73
N VAL A 48 -9.72 -1.92 -10.26
CA VAL A 48 -9.02 -2.98 -9.51
C VAL A 48 -7.81 -3.54 -10.28
N ALA A 49 -7.89 -3.60 -11.60
CA ALA A 49 -6.78 -4.04 -12.46
C ALA A 49 -5.52 -3.17 -12.33
N GLU A 50 -5.67 -1.90 -11.92
CA GLU A 50 -4.59 -0.94 -11.77
C GLU A 50 -4.02 -0.90 -10.34
N HIS A 51 -4.74 -1.47 -9.36
CA HIS A 51 -4.37 -1.40 -7.93
C HIS A 51 -2.97 -1.95 -7.67
N SER A 52 -2.62 -3.09 -8.28
CA SER A 52 -1.29 -3.69 -8.10
C SER A 52 -0.16 -2.76 -8.55
N GLY A 53 -0.36 -1.99 -9.62
CA GLY A 53 0.64 -1.02 -10.09
C GLY A 53 0.75 0.17 -9.15
N LEU A 54 -0.40 0.71 -8.73
CA LEU A 54 -0.46 1.81 -7.77
C LEU A 54 0.22 1.46 -6.44
N TYR A 55 -0.04 0.27 -5.90
CA TYR A 55 0.61 -0.18 -4.66
C TYR A 55 2.12 -0.36 -4.82
N ALA A 56 2.58 -0.91 -5.96
CA ALA A 56 4.00 -1.05 -6.23
C ALA A 56 4.70 0.32 -6.29
N GLU A 57 4.13 1.29 -7.00
CA GLU A 57 4.68 2.65 -7.08
C GLU A 57 4.72 3.37 -5.73
N ILE A 58 3.68 3.20 -4.90
CA ILE A 58 3.65 3.77 -3.54
C ILE A 58 4.75 3.13 -2.69
N HIS A 59 4.89 1.80 -2.76
CA HIS A 59 5.92 1.08 -2.03
C HIS A 59 7.34 1.52 -2.42
N ASP A 60 7.62 1.57 -3.72
CA ASP A 60 8.93 2.00 -4.25
C ASP A 60 9.24 3.46 -3.87
N SER A 61 8.23 4.34 -3.88
CA SER A 61 8.39 5.73 -3.46
C SER A 61 8.74 5.87 -1.98
N LEU A 62 8.13 5.05 -1.12
CA LEU A 62 8.43 5.04 0.31
C LEU A 62 9.82 4.45 0.59
N LEU A 63 10.19 3.37 -0.11
CA LEU A 63 11.51 2.77 0.01
C LEU A 63 12.60 3.76 -0.40
N ALA A 64 12.43 4.46 -1.52
CA ALA A 64 13.37 5.46 -1.99
C ALA A 64 13.51 6.65 -1.01
N ALA A 65 12.46 6.99 -0.28
CA ALA A 65 12.51 8.03 0.75
C ALA A 65 13.32 7.57 1.97
N LEU A 66 13.17 6.32 2.40
CA LEU A 66 13.96 5.73 3.48
C LEU A 66 15.45 5.68 3.11
N ASP A 67 15.78 5.20 1.91
CA ASP A 67 17.16 5.15 1.42
C ASP A 67 17.81 6.55 1.35
N ALA A 68 17.00 7.59 1.13
CA ALA A 68 17.48 8.98 1.07
C ALA A 68 17.78 9.58 2.46
N ASP A 69 17.08 9.13 3.51
CA ASP A 69 17.29 9.58 4.89
C ASP A 69 18.52 8.93 5.53
N GLU A 70 18.88 7.70 5.10
CA GLU A 70 20.05 6.95 5.57
C GLU A 70 21.41 7.48 5.05
N ARG A 71 21.44 8.63 4.36
CA ARG A 71 22.64 9.18 3.69
C ARG A 71 23.31 10.34 4.42
#